data_AF-A0A7C4V6Z2-F1
#
_entry.id   AF-A0A7C4V6Z2-F1
#
_cell.length_a   1.000
_cell.length_b   1.000
_cell.length_c   1.000
_cell.angle_alpha   90.00
_cell.angle_beta   90.00
_cell.angle_gamma   90.00
#
_symmetry.space_group_name_H-M   'P 1'
#
loop_
_entity.id
_entity.type
_entity.pdbx_description
1 polymer ?
#
loop_
_entity_poly.entity_id
_entity_poly.type
_entity_poly.pdbx_seq_one_letter_code
_entity_poly.pdbx_strand_id
1 'polypeptide(L)'
;MKLIDLIAGRLRRIRTLPVTGGVKAAVQPIRGRPVKPVAGPTPTSAAIPLGLPQRALIDRRDMDAGVDWKANEWRPIAYFKIPQGTIYRLPEGEPVRLYLKAQATAADVDNSGGASAVTATVNTPGIVQTKMRAVTLPTINHPEVVAWATVGGARQKVPVQAIDYAAETVTLSVPAGESWTDITVYYVHGDGEFRIRAQRELGNADTAAALLMDGAFGAIHTVSQIDDEEAPTWPRLTTLIQSNRLVLEVRTGIRIDWNDEAEHVFQLEAYVLQVAVQDKAALRRLAEIEWRGGL
;
A
#
# COMPACT_ATOMS: atom_id res chain seq x y z
N MET A 1 -22.04 -13.54 3.49
CA MET A 1 -21.44 -14.89 3.44
C MET A 1 -19.99 -14.70 3.03
N LYS A 2 -19.00 -14.96 3.91
CA LYS A 2 -17.61 -14.54 3.70
C LYS A 2 -16.86 -15.58 2.87
N LEU A 3 -15.85 -15.19 2.09
CA LEU A 3 -15.04 -16.04 1.19
C LEU A 3 -14.57 -17.37 1.83
N ILE A 4 -14.38 -17.39 3.16
CA ILE A 4 -14.05 -18.60 3.93
C ILE A 4 -15.15 -19.66 3.89
N ASP A 5 -16.43 -19.28 3.96
CA ASP A 5 -17.56 -20.23 3.96
C ASP A 5 -17.69 -20.96 2.62
N LEU A 6 -17.13 -20.39 1.55
CA LEU A 6 -17.09 -20.99 0.22
C LEU A 6 -15.80 -21.78 -0.04
N ILE A 7 -14.69 -21.41 0.63
CA ILE A 7 -13.38 -22.07 0.52
C ILE A 7 -13.28 -23.30 1.44
N ALA A 8 -13.95 -23.28 2.59
CA ALA A 8 -14.01 -24.40 3.53
C ALA A 8 -15.42 -24.97 3.55
N GLY A 9 -15.65 -26.03 2.77
CA GLY A 9 -16.87 -26.81 2.88
C GLY A 9 -17.08 -27.26 4.33
N ARG A 10 -18.15 -26.73 4.97
CA ARG A 10 -18.91 -27.31 6.10
C ARG A 10 -18.48 -26.88 7.52
N LEU A 11 -19.33 -26.04 8.15
CA LEU A 11 -19.62 -26.09 9.59
C LEU A 11 -21.13 -25.93 9.82
N ARG A 12 -21.85 -27.05 9.95
CA ARG A 12 -23.20 -27.11 10.54
C ARG A 12 -23.11 -27.64 11.98
N ARG A 13 -23.75 -26.96 12.93
CA ARG A 13 -24.44 -27.52 14.12
C ARG A 13 -25.69 -26.66 14.33
N ILE A 14 -26.89 -27.15 13.99
CA ILE A 14 -27.83 -27.89 14.87
C ILE A 14 -27.93 -27.27 16.27
N ARG A 15 -29.06 -26.59 16.53
CA ARG A 15 -29.71 -26.54 17.84
C ARG A 15 -31.22 -26.51 17.62
N THR A 16 -31.87 -27.61 17.96
CA THR A 16 -33.31 -27.75 18.15
C THR A 16 -33.70 -27.27 19.56
N LEU A 17 -34.99 -26.89 19.71
CA LEU A 17 -35.94 -27.09 20.84
C LEU A 17 -36.87 -25.85 21.01
N PRO A 18 -38.06 -25.96 21.65
CA PRO A 18 -39.23 -26.78 21.30
C PRO A 18 -40.55 -25.94 21.18
N VAL A 19 -41.65 -26.66 20.99
CA VAL A 19 -43.03 -26.25 20.60
C VAL A 19 -43.91 -25.73 21.74
N THR A 20 -44.81 -24.77 21.46
CA THR A 20 -46.27 -24.72 21.83
C THR A 20 -46.87 -23.39 21.32
N GLY A 21 -48.08 -23.24 20.76
CA GLY A 21 -49.20 -24.12 20.40
C GLY A 21 -50.22 -23.34 19.56
N GLY A 22 -51.16 -23.99 18.87
CA GLY A 22 -52.24 -23.30 18.13
C GLY A 22 -52.91 -24.04 16.96
N VAL A 23 -53.71 -25.05 17.30
CA VAL A 23 -54.91 -25.66 16.66
C VAL A 23 -55.39 -25.27 15.22
N LYS A 24 -55.53 -26.33 14.40
CA LYS A 24 -56.48 -26.68 13.29
C LYS A 24 -56.43 -25.97 11.91
N ALA A 25 -56.17 -26.77 10.86
CA ALA A 25 -57.17 -27.34 9.95
C ALA A 25 -56.53 -28.41 9.04
N ALA A 26 -57.21 -29.55 8.85
CA ALA A 26 -56.70 -30.69 8.09
C ALA A 26 -57.07 -30.60 6.61
N VAL A 27 -56.06 -30.50 5.75
CA VAL A 27 -56.14 -30.80 4.31
C VAL A 27 -55.19 -31.98 4.08
N GLN A 28 -55.69 -33.13 3.63
CA GLN A 28 -54.82 -34.22 3.19
C GLN A 28 -54.34 -33.94 1.75
N PRO A 29 -53.03 -33.91 1.48
CA PRO A 29 -52.52 -34.04 0.13
C PRO A 29 -52.00 -35.45 -0.13
N ILE A 30 -52.33 -35.91 -1.33
CA ILE A 30 -51.85 -37.06 -2.08
C ILE A 30 -50.41 -37.47 -1.71
N ARG A 31 -50.23 -38.74 -1.29
CA ARG A 31 -48.91 -39.35 -1.04
C ARG A 31 -48.12 -39.52 -2.34
N GLY A 32 -47.45 -38.46 -2.78
CA GLY A 32 -46.29 -38.57 -3.66
C GLY A 32 -45.14 -39.21 -2.88
N ARG A 33 -44.47 -40.22 -3.44
CA ARG A 33 -43.21 -40.75 -2.89
C ARG A 33 -42.22 -39.58 -2.77
N PRO A 34 -41.51 -39.43 -1.63
CA PRO A 34 -40.45 -38.44 -1.54
C PRO A 34 -39.33 -38.83 -2.49
N VAL A 35 -39.19 -38.09 -3.60
CA VAL A 35 -37.98 -38.12 -4.41
C VAL A 35 -36.88 -37.57 -3.52
N LYS A 36 -35.94 -38.43 -3.14
CA LYS A 36 -34.74 -38.04 -2.39
C LYS A 36 -34.04 -36.94 -3.23
N PRO A 37 -33.77 -35.74 -2.68
CA PRO A 37 -33.02 -34.73 -3.40
C PRO A 37 -31.69 -35.35 -3.84
N VAL A 38 -31.47 -35.47 -5.14
CA VAL A 38 -30.16 -35.81 -5.68
C VAL A 38 -29.24 -34.69 -5.21
N ALA A 39 -28.25 -35.02 -4.39
CA ALA A 39 -27.23 -34.06 -3.98
C ALA A 39 -26.59 -33.54 -5.27
N GLY A 40 -26.78 -32.24 -5.54
CA GLY A 40 -26.03 -31.58 -6.60
C GLY A 40 -24.53 -31.77 -6.40
N PRO A 41 -23.71 -31.69 -7.47
CA PRO A 41 -22.27 -31.84 -7.35
C PRO A 41 -21.77 -30.91 -6.24
N THR A 42 -21.08 -31.48 -5.25
CA THR A 42 -20.48 -30.73 -4.16
C THR A 42 -19.59 -29.66 -4.79
N PRO A 43 -19.74 -28.36 -4.44
CA PRO A 43 -18.88 -27.34 -5.01
C PRO A 43 -17.43 -27.67 -4.65
N THR A 44 -16.62 -27.94 -5.67
CA THR A 44 -15.18 -28.13 -5.51
C THR A 44 -14.60 -26.80 -5.03
N SER A 45 -13.85 -26.82 -3.92
CA SER A 45 -13.23 -25.60 -3.41
C SER A 45 -12.20 -25.07 -4.41
N ALA A 46 -12.22 -23.75 -4.66
CA ALA A 46 -11.30 -23.11 -5.62
C ALA A 46 -9.84 -23.16 -5.17
N ALA A 47 -9.60 -23.24 -3.86
CA ALA A 47 -8.27 -23.34 -3.26
C ALA A 47 -8.32 -24.04 -1.90
N ILE A 48 -7.28 -24.79 -1.55
CA ILE A 48 -7.17 -25.50 -0.26
C ILE A 48 -6.09 -24.82 0.57
N PRO A 49 -6.38 -24.37 1.81
CA PRO A 49 -5.36 -23.82 2.70
C PRO A 49 -4.32 -24.89 3.06
N LEU A 50 -3.05 -24.53 2.98
CA LEU A 50 -1.91 -25.40 3.31
C LEU A 50 -1.42 -25.21 4.75
N GLY A 51 -2.00 -24.25 5.48
CA GLY A 51 -1.62 -23.95 6.85
C GLY A 51 -2.53 -22.90 7.48
N LEU A 52 -2.10 -22.38 8.63
CA LEU A 52 -2.75 -21.25 9.29
C LEU A 52 -2.26 -19.92 8.68
N PRO A 53 -3.11 -18.87 8.68
CA PRO A 53 -2.66 -17.53 8.30
C PRO A 53 -1.51 -17.05 9.21
N GLN A 54 -0.49 -16.46 8.60
CA GLN A 54 0.65 -15.86 9.29
C GLN A 54 0.60 -14.35 9.14
N ARG A 55 1.03 -13.60 10.17
CA ARG A 55 1.21 -12.16 10.04
C ARG A 55 2.32 -11.86 9.04
N ALA A 56 2.12 -10.84 8.22
CA ALA A 56 3.10 -10.30 7.30
C ALA A 56 2.95 -8.78 7.26
N LEU A 57 4.06 -8.11 6.96
CA LEU A 57 4.08 -6.69 6.68
C LEU A 57 4.37 -6.55 5.19
N ILE A 58 3.51 -5.88 4.44
CA ILE A 58 3.84 -5.43 3.08
C ILE A 58 4.50 -4.08 3.23
N ASP A 59 5.79 -3.98 2.89
CA ASP A 59 6.54 -2.74 3.02
C ASP A 59 7.08 -2.19 1.68
N ARG A 60 7.78 -1.05 1.72
CA ARG A 60 8.38 -0.43 0.53
C ARG A 60 9.23 -1.43 -0.28
N ARG A 61 9.99 -2.30 0.38
CA ARG A 61 10.97 -3.20 -0.24
C ARG A 61 10.30 -4.35 -0.98
N ASP A 62 9.07 -4.67 -0.62
CA ASP A 62 8.27 -5.67 -1.34
C ASP A 62 7.71 -5.12 -2.65
N MET A 63 7.68 -3.79 -2.83
CA MET A 63 7.09 -3.19 -4.03
C MET A 63 8.13 -2.98 -5.14
N ASP A 64 7.74 -3.35 -6.35
CA ASP A 64 8.43 -3.01 -7.58
C ASP A 64 8.12 -1.58 -7.99
N ALA A 65 9.08 -0.89 -8.61
CA ALA A 65 8.87 0.43 -9.19
C ALA A 65 7.84 0.38 -10.33
N GLY A 66 7.00 1.40 -10.40
CA GLY A 66 5.94 1.55 -11.38
C GLY A 66 6.41 2.15 -12.70
N VAL A 67 5.60 3.06 -13.26
CA VAL A 67 5.93 3.79 -14.49
C VAL A 67 6.51 5.16 -14.16
N ASP A 68 7.19 5.75 -15.15
CA ASP A 68 7.75 7.10 -15.02
C ASP A 68 6.70 8.14 -14.62
N TRP A 69 7.15 9.08 -13.79
CA TRP A 69 6.32 10.17 -13.30
C TRP A 69 5.84 11.08 -14.44
N LYS A 70 4.61 11.58 -14.28
CA LYS A 70 4.05 12.64 -15.13
C LYS A 70 3.18 13.57 -14.28
N ALA A 71 3.39 14.88 -14.44
CA ALA A 71 2.69 15.90 -13.67
C ALA A 71 1.16 15.82 -13.81
N ASN A 72 0.47 15.90 -12.68
CA ASN A 72 -0.98 16.02 -12.53
C ASN A 72 -1.81 14.91 -13.21
N GLU A 73 -1.20 13.74 -13.43
CA GLU A 73 -1.88 12.57 -14.00
C GLU A 73 -1.76 11.38 -13.04
N TRP A 74 -2.83 10.60 -12.91
CA TRP A 74 -2.79 9.36 -12.13
C TRP A 74 -1.80 8.36 -12.75
N ARG A 75 -0.73 8.07 -12.02
CA ARG A 75 0.31 7.14 -12.45
C ARG A 75 0.69 6.14 -11.36
N PRO A 76 0.83 4.85 -11.68
CA PRO A 76 1.35 3.87 -10.73
C PRO A 76 2.84 4.14 -10.50
N ILE A 77 3.22 4.48 -9.28
CA ILE A 77 4.63 4.68 -8.90
C ILE A 77 5.25 3.42 -8.30
N ALA A 78 4.42 2.51 -7.77
CA ALA A 78 4.86 1.25 -7.20
C ALA A 78 3.76 0.20 -7.25
N TYR A 79 4.14 -1.07 -7.29
CA TYR A 79 3.19 -2.17 -7.15
C TYR A 79 3.79 -3.38 -6.42
N PHE A 80 2.96 -4.08 -5.66
CA PHE A 80 3.28 -5.37 -5.07
C PHE A 80 2.51 -6.47 -5.81
N LYS A 81 3.24 -7.39 -6.44
CA LYS A 81 2.66 -8.55 -7.10
C LYS A 81 2.42 -9.66 -6.09
N ILE A 82 1.16 -10.11 -5.97
CA ILE A 82 0.84 -11.19 -5.03
C ILE A 82 1.53 -12.49 -5.47
N PRO A 83 2.38 -13.09 -4.61
CA PRO A 83 3.07 -14.34 -4.94
C PRO A 83 2.12 -15.47 -5.28
N GLN A 84 2.54 -16.35 -6.20
CA GLN A 84 1.78 -17.55 -6.50
C GLN A 84 1.69 -18.46 -5.26
N GLY A 85 0.57 -19.18 -5.14
CA GLY A 85 0.28 -20.03 -4.00
C GLY A 85 -0.16 -19.27 -2.75
N THR A 86 -0.38 -17.96 -2.82
CA THR A 86 -0.70 -17.15 -1.62
C THR A 86 -2.02 -16.40 -1.74
N ILE A 87 -2.62 -16.17 -0.58
CA ILE A 87 -3.71 -15.23 -0.36
C ILE A 87 -3.26 -14.26 0.72
N TYR A 88 -3.28 -12.96 0.41
CA TYR A 88 -3.04 -11.88 1.36
C TYR A 88 -4.38 -11.33 1.83
N ARG A 89 -4.50 -11.03 3.12
CA ARG A 89 -5.66 -10.36 3.70
C ARG A 89 -5.20 -9.13 4.45
N LEU A 90 -5.70 -7.98 4.05
CA LEU A 90 -5.51 -6.72 4.75
C LEU A 90 -6.75 -6.51 5.62
N PRO A 91 -6.63 -6.65 6.95
CA PRO A 91 -7.77 -6.48 7.86
C PRO A 91 -8.24 -5.04 7.87
N GLU A 92 -9.53 -4.85 8.10
CA GLU A 92 -10.12 -3.54 8.37
C GLU A 92 -9.61 -3.01 9.72
N GLY A 93 -9.37 -1.71 9.80
CA GLY A 93 -8.97 -1.04 11.04
C GLY A 93 -7.48 -1.11 11.37
N GLU A 94 -6.68 -1.86 10.62
CA GLU A 94 -5.22 -1.90 10.84
C GLU A 94 -4.55 -0.59 10.38
N PRO A 95 -3.52 -0.11 11.09
CA PRO A 95 -2.87 1.15 10.76
C PRO A 95 -2.11 1.07 9.43
N VAL A 96 -2.14 2.17 8.68
CA VAL A 96 -1.42 2.37 7.43
C VAL A 96 -0.34 3.40 7.66
N ARG A 97 0.91 3.05 7.35
CA ARG A 97 2.00 4.02 7.31
C ARG A 97 2.39 4.35 5.89
N LEU A 98 2.29 5.62 5.54
CA LEU A 98 2.58 6.17 4.22
C LEU A 98 3.25 7.53 4.38
N TYR A 99 4.55 7.59 4.14
CA TYR A 99 5.29 8.83 3.92
C TYR A 99 6.01 8.74 2.59
N LEU A 100 5.41 9.34 1.56
CA LEU A 100 6.01 9.41 0.23
C LEU A 100 6.83 10.69 0.10
N LYS A 101 7.96 10.56 -0.60
CA LYS A 101 8.93 11.63 -0.76
C LYS A 101 8.96 12.08 -2.21
N ALA A 102 8.81 13.37 -2.43
CA ALA A 102 9.04 13.99 -3.72
C ALA A 102 10.54 14.21 -3.93
N GLN A 103 10.93 14.43 -5.18
CA GLN A 103 12.30 14.69 -5.59
C GLN A 103 12.47 16.17 -5.99
N ALA A 104 13.50 16.81 -5.46
CA ALA A 104 14.04 18.07 -5.95
C ALA A 104 15.52 17.90 -6.28
N THR A 105 15.98 18.61 -7.30
CA THR A 105 17.40 18.62 -7.70
C THR A 105 17.95 20.03 -7.56
N ALA A 106 19.22 20.14 -7.16
CA ALA A 106 19.92 21.42 -7.08
C ALA A 106 20.93 21.54 -8.23
N ALA A 107 21.44 22.76 -8.44
CA ALA A 107 22.61 22.96 -9.28
C ALA A 107 23.85 22.34 -8.62
N ASP A 108 24.79 21.90 -9.45
CA ASP A 108 26.10 21.46 -8.98
C ASP A 108 26.83 22.60 -8.25
N VAL A 109 27.60 22.23 -7.23
CA VAL A 109 28.35 23.18 -6.40
C VAL A 109 29.82 22.81 -6.43
N ASP A 110 30.63 23.69 -7.00
CA ASP A 110 32.09 23.57 -6.94
C ASP A 110 32.66 24.41 -5.79
N ASN A 111 33.15 23.75 -4.75
CA ASN A 111 33.87 24.37 -3.64
C ASN A 111 35.31 23.81 -3.52
N SER A 112 35.86 23.26 -4.61
CA SER A 112 37.20 22.65 -4.63
C SER A 112 38.34 23.63 -4.28
N GLY A 113 38.19 24.91 -4.65
CA GLY A 113 39.13 25.98 -4.31
C GLY A 113 38.77 26.77 -3.05
N GLY A 114 37.67 26.41 -2.36
CA GLY A 114 37.16 27.18 -1.24
C GLY A 114 37.94 26.96 0.06
N ALA A 115 38.14 28.03 0.83
CA ALA A 115 38.77 27.98 2.15
C ALA A 115 37.76 27.71 3.29
N SER A 116 36.47 27.64 2.99
CA SER A 116 35.38 27.45 3.96
C SER A 116 34.21 26.71 3.32
N ALA A 117 33.35 26.13 4.14
CA ALA A 117 32.15 25.46 3.65
C ALA A 117 31.20 26.47 2.98
N VAL A 118 30.54 26.03 1.91
CA VAL A 118 29.54 26.81 1.18
C VAL A 118 28.17 26.17 1.36
N THR A 119 27.14 27.01 1.38
CA THR A 119 25.75 26.57 1.52
C THR A 119 25.14 26.27 0.16
N ALA A 120 24.50 25.12 0.03
CA ALA A 120 23.62 24.79 -1.10
C ALA A 120 22.17 24.78 -0.62
N THR A 121 21.34 25.67 -1.17
CA THR A 121 19.91 25.75 -0.84
C THR A 121 19.09 25.14 -1.97
N VAL A 122 18.22 24.19 -1.63
CA VAL A 122 17.37 23.45 -2.56
C VAL A 122 15.92 23.84 -2.32
N ASN A 123 15.21 24.22 -3.38
CA ASN A 123 13.76 24.47 -3.31
C ASN A 123 13.02 23.13 -3.26
N THR A 124 12.17 22.95 -2.24
CA THR A 124 11.40 21.74 -1.97
C THR A 124 9.92 22.11 -1.85
N PRO A 125 9.24 22.39 -2.99
CA PRO A 125 7.88 22.93 -2.98
C PRO A 125 6.89 21.98 -2.33
N GLY A 126 6.03 22.51 -1.47
CA GLY A 126 5.06 21.73 -0.72
C GLY A 126 5.67 20.79 0.31
N ILE A 127 6.92 21.00 0.76
CA ILE A 127 7.48 20.25 1.90
C ILE A 127 6.58 20.41 3.13
N VAL A 128 6.35 19.32 3.85
CA VAL A 128 5.50 19.33 5.05
C VAL A 128 6.26 18.82 6.26
N GLN A 129 6.00 19.47 7.40
CA GLN A 129 6.44 18.96 8.69
C GLN A 129 5.45 17.90 9.15
N THR A 130 5.95 16.68 9.37
CA THR A 130 5.19 15.54 9.84
C THR A 130 5.18 15.48 11.37
N LYS A 131 4.36 14.60 11.94
CA LYS A 131 4.42 14.27 13.38
C LYS A 131 5.45 13.20 13.71
N MET A 132 6.34 12.82 12.79
CA MET A 132 7.45 11.91 13.09
C MET A 132 8.41 12.56 14.10
N ARG A 133 9.14 11.73 14.85
CA ARG A 133 10.10 12.23 15.85
C ARG A 133 11.14 13.14 15.19
N ALA A 134 11.17 14.40 15.61
CA ALA A 134 12.18 15.36 15.18
C ALA A 134 13.60 14.88 15.53
N VAL A 135 14.55 15.14 14.63
CA VAL A 135 15.97 14.83 14.79
C VAL A 135 16.75 16.14 14.83
N THR A 136 17.76 16.24 15.70
CA THR A 136 18.64 17.41 15.76
C THR A 136 19.46 17.52 14.48
N LEU A 137 19.44 18.70 13.87
CA LEU A 137 20.29 19.04 12.72
C LEU A 137 21.67 19.55 13.19
N PRO A 138 22.75 19.35 12.42
CA PRO A 138 22.78 18.68 11.12
C PRO A 138 22.72 17.15 11.22
N THR A 139 22.10 16.49 10.23
CA THR A 139 21.99 15.02 10.19
C THR A 139 21.94 14.47 8.76
N ILE A 140 22.47 13.26 8.56
CA ILE A 140 22.30 12.48 7.32
C ILE A 140 21.00 11.66 7.30
N ASN A 141 20.37 11.49 8.47
CA ASN A 141 19.17 10.67 8.67
C ASN A 141 18.06 11.53 9.27
N HIS A 142 17.33 12.26 8.42
CA HIS A 142 16.11 12.95 8.80
C HIS A 142 14.90 12.14 8.29
N PRO A 143 13.85 11.90 9.09
CA PRO A 143 12.71 11.07 8.65
C PRO A 143 12.04 11.63 7.39
N GLU A 144 11.96 12.96 7.32
CA GLU A 144 11.22 13.66 6.25
C GLU A 144 12.09 14.00 5.05
N VAL A 145 13.41 14.12 5.23
CA VAL A 145 14.33 14.64 4.21
C VAL A 145 15.55 13.75 4.12
N VAL A 146 15.93 13.34 2.92
CA VAL A 146 17.21 12.70 2.68
C VAL A 146 17.86 13.33 1.46
N ALA A 147 19.13 13.69 1.58
CA ALA A 147 19.88 14.36 0.53
C ALA A 147 21.02 13.47 0.05
N TRP A 148 21.23 13.45 -1.25
CA TRP A 148 22.28 12.69 -1.93
C TRP A 148 23.03 13.60 -2.88
N ALA A 149 24.34 13.39 -2.99
CA ALA A 149 25.19 14.07 -3.96
C ALA A 149 26.25 13.10 -4.48
N THR A 150 26.76 13.39 -5.68
CA THR A 150 27.95 12.74 -6.21
C THR A 150 29.17 13.56 -5.77
N VAL A 151 30.04 12.96 -4.96
CA VAL A 151 31.25 13.60 -4.42
C VAL A 151 32.45 12.73 -4.78
N GLY A 152 33.44 13.30 -5.47
CA GLY A 152 34.60 12.53 -5.94
C GLY A 152 34.22 11.36 -6.86
N GLY A 153 33.10 11.46 -7.58
CA GLY A 153 32.57 10.40 -8.45
C GLY A 153 31.76 9.31 -7.75
N ALA A 154 31.57 9.38 -6.43
CA ALA A 154 30.76 8.44 -5.67
C ALA A 154 29.45 9.08 -5.20
N ARG A 155 28.34 8.38 -5.44
CA ARG A 155 27.01 8.76 -4.95
C ARG A 155 26.90 8.46 -3.46
N GLN A 156 26.63 9.47 -2.63
CA GLN A 156 26.53 9.29 -1.18
C GLN A 156 25.51 10.23 -0.53
N LYS A 157 25.00 9.82 0.63
CA LYS A 157 24.14 10.68 1.46
C LYS A 157 24.94 11.84 2.03
N VAL A 158 24.32 13.02 2.05
CA VAL A 158 24.93 14.25 2.58
C VAL A 158 24.11 14.83 3.74
N PRO A 159 24.75 15.52 4.70
CA PRO A 159 24.05 16.05 5.86
C PRO A 159 23.15 17.23 5.50
N VAL A 160 21.91 17.17 5.96
CA VAL A 160 20.97 18.29 5.96
C VAL A 160 21.32 19.21 7.12
N GLN A 161 21.51 20.50 6.84
CA GLN A 161 21.90 21.52 7.83
C GLN A 161 20.70 22.25 8.41
N ALA A 162 19.75 22.61 7.56
CA ALA A 162 18.53 23.29 7.95
C ALA A 162 17.37 22.88 7.03
N ILE A 163 16.16 22.93 7.56
CA ILE A 163 14.91 22.74 6.83
C ILE A 163 14.02 23.92 7.20
N ASP A 164 13.60 24.70 6.21
CA ASP A 164 12.64 25.78 6.39
C ASP A 164 11.34 25.40 5.68
N TYR A 165 10.37 24.95 6.47
CA TYR A 165 9.05 24.56 5.97
C TYR A 165 8.21 25.75 5.49
N ALA A 166 8.49 26.97 5.98
CA ALA A 166 7.75 28.17 5.57
C ALA A 166 8.29 28.74 4.26
N ALA A 167 9.62 28.73 4.08
CA ALA A 167 10.27 29.11 2.84
C ALA A 167 10.31 27.98 1.79
N GLU A 168 9.90 26.76 2.17
CA GLU A 168 9.96 25.55 1.36
C GLU A 168 11.37 25.25 0.84
N THR A 169 12.37 25.32 1.73
CA THR A 169 13.77 25.06 1.36
C THR A 169 14.48 24.09 2.28
N VAL A 170 15.43 23.35 1.70
CA VAL A 170 16.38 22.51 2.42
C VAL A 170 17.78 23.05 2.19
N THR A 171 18.53 23.20 3.26
CA THR A 171 19.90 23.71 3.25
C THR A 171 20.89 22.59 3.49
N LEU A 172 21.89 22.48 2.62
CA LEU A 172 23.02 21.56 2.71
C LEU A 172 24.32 22.38 2.88
N SER A 173 25.33 21.78 3.50
CA SER A 173 26.67 22.39 3.61
C SER A 173 27.68 21.58 2.84
N VAL A 174 28.23 22.18 1.79
CA VAL A 174 29.32 21.64 0.97
C VAL A 174 30.65 21.98 1.65
N PRO A 175 31.45 21.00 2.11
CA PRO A 175 32.73 21.25 2.75
C PRO A 175 33.72 22.01 1.87
N ALA A 176 34.72 22.65 2.50
CA ALA A 176 35.84 23.26 1.80
C ALA A 176 36.66 22.19 1.06
N GLY A 177 37.05 22.45 -0.17
CA GLY A 177 37.87 21.53 -0.97
C GLY A 177 37.08 20.42 -1.68
N GLU A 178 35.74 20.46 -1.63
CA GLU A 178 34.87 19.47 -2.29
C GLU A 178 34.03 20.09 -3.40
N SER A 179 33.70 19.28 -4.41
CA SER A 179 32.70 19.63 -5.43
C SER A 179 31.62 18.55 -5.42
N TRP A 180 30.37 18.98 -5.37
CA TRP A 180 29.20 18.11 -5.35
C TRP A 180 28.43 18.27 -6.66
N THR A 181 28.12 17.15 -7.31
CA THR A 181 27.29 17.12 -8.51
C THR A 181 26.04 16.25 -8.32
N ASP A 182 25.07 16.37 -9.23
CA ASP A 182 23.83 15.60 -9.24
C ASP A 182 23.03 15.70 -7.92
N ILE A 183 23.09 16.84 -7.24
CA ILE A 183 22.51 16.98 -5.90
C ILE A 183 21.00 16.73 -5.96
N THR A 184 20.54 15.72 -5.22
CA THR A 184 19.12 15.33 -5.13
C THR A 184 18.67 15.36 -3.68
N VAL A 185 17.53 16.00 -3.43
CA VAL A 185 16.84 16.01 -2.14
C VAL A 185 15.51 15.32 -2.30
N TYR A 186 15.29 14.28 -1.50
CA TYR A 186 14.01 13.61 -1.35
C TYR A 186 13.32 14.09 -0.09
N TYR A 187 12.09 14.58 -0.18
CA TYR A 187 11.38 15.22 0.94
C TYR A 187 9.90 14.85 1.00
N VAL A 188 9.34 14.70 2.21
CA VAL A 188 7.90 14.48 2.40
C VAL A 188 7.14 15.74 2.04
N HIS A 189 6.06 15.59 1.25
CA HIS A 189 5.34 16.72 0.65
C HIS A 189 3.82 16.67 0.89
N GLY A 190 3.14 17.79 0.71
CA GLY A 190 1.68 17.91 0.80
C GLY A 190 0.95 17.97 -0.54
N ASP A 191 1.68 18.10 -1.66
CA ASP A 191 1.09 18.29 -2.99
C ASP A 191 0.38 17.04 -3.52
N GLY A 192 -0.86 17.21 -3.97
CA GLY A 192 -1.63 16.18 -4.68
C GLY A 192 -2.24 15.09 -3.79
N GLU A 193 -2.47 13.93 -4.40
CA GLU A 193 -3.21 12.82 -3.79
C GLU A 193 -2.67 11.46 -4.22
N PHE A 194 -3.00 10.43 -3.43
CA PHE A 194 -2.66 9.05 -3.69
C PHE A 194 -3.92 8.17 -3.72
N ARG A 195 -3.79 7.01 -4.34
CA ARG A 195 -4.74 5.92 -4.20
C ARG A 195 -4.04 4.57 -4.27
N ILE A 196 -4.55 3.64 -3.49
CA ILE A 196 -4.14 2.24 -3.47
C ILE A 196 -5.25 1.43 -4.12
N ARG A 197 -4.90 0.61 -5.11
CA ARG A 197 -5.85 -0.17 -5.90
C ARG A 197 -5.44 -1.63 -5.96
N ALA A 198 -6.43 -2.51 -5.98
CA ALA A 198 -6.24 -3.88 -6.42
C ALA A 198 -6.45 -3.94 -7.93
N GLN A 199 -5.43 -4.33 -8.68
CA GLN A 199 -5.52 -4.52 -10.13
C GLN A 199 -5.38 -6.01 -10.49
N ARG A 200 -6.13 -6.46 -11.49
CA ARG A 200 -5.91 -7.80 -12.07
C ARG A 200 -4.77 -7.75 -13.07
N GLU A 201 -3.91 -8.75 -13.01
CA GLU A 201 -2.89 -9.00 -14.04
C GLU A 201 -3.59 -9.67 -15.25
N LEU A 202 -4.25 -8.86 -16.08
CA LEU A 202 -4.80 -9.26 -17.37
C LEU A 202 -3.93 -8.65 -18.48
N GLY A 203 -3.58 -9.45 -19.48
CA GLY A 203 -2.75 -8.99 -20.59
C GLY A 203 -3.36 -7.77 -21.29
N ASN A 204 -2.58 -6.68 -21.33
CA ASN A 204 -2.61 -5.47 -22.16
C ASN A 204 -3.93 -4.76 -22.53
N ALA A 205 -5.13 -5.25 -22.21
CA ALA A 205 -6.36 -4.71 -22.80
C ALA A 205 -7.47 -4.37 -21.81
N ASP A 206 -7.46 -4.90 -20.58
CA ASP A 206 -8.56 -4.65 -19.64
C ASP A 206 -8.09 -4.78 -18.18
N THR A 207 -7.84 -3.65 -17.52
CA THR A 207 -7.41 -3.62 -16.12
C THR A 207 -8.60 -3.35 -15.21
N ALA A 208 -9.40 -4.40 -14.97
CA ALA A 208 -10.37 -4.35 -13.87
C ALA A 208 -9.61 -4.07 -12.56
N ALA A 209 -9.92 -2.91 -11.97
CA ALA A 209 -9.18 -2.38 -10.84
C ALA A 209 -10.13 -1.74 -9.83
N ALA A 210 -10.03 -2.19 -8.57
CA ALA A 210 -10.86 -1.70 -7.47
C ALA A 210 -10.07 -0.72 -6.62
N LEU A 211 -10.69 0.43 -6.28
CA LEU A 211 -10.18 1.34 -5.28
C LEU A 211 -10.25 0.68 -3.90
N LEU A 212 -9.15 0.72 -3.17
CA LEU A 212 -9.06 0.18 -1.81
C LEU A 212 -8.96 1.30 -0.77
N MET A 213 -8.11 2.30 -1.04
CA MET A 213 -7.88 3.46 -0.17
C MET A 213 -7.43 4.64 -1.04
N ASP A 214 -7.79 5.86 -0.66
CA ASP A 214 -7.34 7.11 -1.26
C ASP A 214 -7.23 8.22 -0.22
N GLY A 215 -6.52 9.28 -0.56
CA GLY A 215 -6.37 10.44 0.31
C GLY A 215 -5.46 11.51 -0.29
N ALA A 216 -5.50 12.70 0.31
CA ALA A 216 -4.60 13.80 -0.01
C ALA A 216 -3.28 13.65 0.75
N PHE A 217 -2.15 14.00 0.12
CA PHE A 217 -0.85 13.95 0.79
C PHE A 217 -0.75 14.91 1.95
N GLY A 218 -1.27 16.13 1.80
CA GLY A 218 -1.34 17.12 2.88
C GLY A 218 -2.11 16.66 4.12
N ALA A 219 -3.05 15.72 3.97
CA ALA A 219 -3.79 15.14 5.10
C ALA A 219 -3.04 13.96 5.71
N ILE A 220 -2.61 12.98 4.90
CA ILE A 220 -2.02 11.74 5.44
C ILE A 220 -0.63 11.97 6.07
N HIS A 221 0.16 12.90 5.54
CA HIS A 221 1.51 13.17 6.07
C HIS A 221 1.53 14.03 7.34
N THR A 222 0.41 14.68 7.69
CA THR A 222 0.31 15.58 8.86
C THR A 222 -0.35 14.96 10.09
N VAL A 223 -0.97 13.78 9.95
CA VAL A 223 -1.48 12.98 11.07
C VAL A 223 -0.38 12.11 11.68
N SER A 224 -0.52 11.75 12.96
CA SER A 224 0.40 10.81 13.60
C SER A 224 0.11 9.40 13.09
N GLN A 225 1.05 8.79 12.38
CA GLN A 225 0.92 7.41 11.88
C GLN A 225 1.57 6.36 12.81
N ILE A 226 2.04 6.80 13.98
CA ILE A 226 2.64 5.95 15.02
C ILE A 226 1.69 5.81 16.21
N ASP A 227 0.80 6.78 16.39
CA ASP A 227 -0.25 6.75 17.41
C ASP A 227 -1.46 5.99 16.88
N ASP A 228 -1.84 4.90 17.55
CA ASP A 228 -2.93 4.03 17.12
C ASP A 228 -4.29 4.75 17.10
N GLU A 229 -4.45 5.84 17.84
CA GLU A 229 -5.71 6.62 17.86
C GLU A 229 -5.84 7.59 16.67
N GLU A 230 -4.72 8.10 16.14
CA GLU A 230 -4.70 9.07 15.03
C GLU A 230 -4.34 8.42 13.69
N ALA A 231 -3.74 7.23 13.70
CA ALA A 231 -3.22 6.61 12.50
C ALA A 231 -4.33 6.35 11.47
N PRO A 232 -4.11 6.69 10.18
CA PRO A 232 -5.00 6.27 9.12
C PRO A 232 -5.16 4.75 9.14
N THR A 233 -6.41 4.29 9.19
CA THR A 233 -6.70 2.85 9.22
C THR A 233 -7.13 2.34 7.86
N TRP A 234 -6.78 1.10 7.56
CA TRP A 234 -7.24 0.41 6.37
C TRP A 234 -8.77 0.28 6.35
N PRO A 235 -9.46 0.74 5.29
CA PRO A 235 -10.89 1.06 5.38
C PRO A 235 -11.82 -0.14 5.33
N ARG A 236 -11.37 -1.28 4.79
CA ARG A 236 -12.20 -2.49 4.68
C ARG A 236 -11.36 -3.75 4.53
N LEU A 237 -11.86 -4.86 5.03
CA LEU A 237 -11.23 -6.16 4.82
C LEU A 237 -11.04 -6.40 3.32
N THR A 238 -9.78 -6.59 2.91
CA THR A 238 -9.42 -6.78 1.51
C THR A 238 -8.67 -8.08 1.34
N THR A 239 -9.19 -8.99 0.51
CA THR A 239 -8.48 -10.21 0.13
C THR A 239 -7.82 -10.04 -1.24
N LEU A 240 -6.51 -10.28 -1.31
CA LEU A 240 -5.72 -10.28 -2.53
C LEU A 240 -5.24 -11.71 -2.82
N ILE A 241 -5.39 -12.17 -4.06
CA ILE A 241 -5.01 -13.53 -4.48
C ILE A 241 -3.90 -13.48 -5.53
N GLN A 242 -3.24 -14.62 -5.75
CA GLN A 242 -2.36 -14.82 -6.92
C GLN A 242 -3.06 -14.37 -8.22
N SER A 243 -2.38 -13.56 -9.05
CA SER A 243 -2.87 -12.80 -10.24
C SER A 243 -3.37 -11.37 -9.98
N ASN A 244 -3.30 -10.90 -8.74
CA ASN A 244 -3.59 -9.52 -8.40
C ASN A 244 -2.29 -8.75 -8.16
N ARG A 245 -2.36 -7.44 -8.31
CA ARG A 245 -1.33 -6.51 -7.87
C ARG A 245 -1.97 -5.47 -6.95
N LEU A 246 -1.30 -5.17 -5.86
CA LEU A 246 -1.59 -3.98 -5.07
C LEU A 246 -0.80 -2.84 -5.70
N VAL A 247 -1.46 -1.77 -6.14
CA VAL A 247 -0.84 -0.69 -6.91
C VAL A 247 -1.02 0.61 -6.17
N LEU A 248 0.09 1.31 -5.93
CA LEU A 248 0.12 2.66 -5.40
C LEU A 248 0.21 3.63 -6.59
N GLU A 249 -0.85 4.41 -6.77
CA GLU A 249 -0.92 5.45 -7.79
C GLU A 249 -0.93 6.83 -7.13
N VAL A 250 -0.32 7.80 -7.79
CA VAL A 250 -0.27 9.20 -7.31
C VAL A 250 -0.68 10.15 -8.42
N ARG A 251 -1.18 11.32 -8.02
CA ARG A 251 -1.47 12.46 -8.89
C ARG A 251 -0.92 13.72 -8.24
N THR A 252 0.22 14.19 -8.72
CA THR A 252 0.99 15.31 -8.12
C THR A 252 1.59 16.21 -9.19
N GLY A 253 1.76 17.49 -8.89
CA GLY A 253 2.54 18.43 -9.70
C GLY A 253 4.05 18.28 -9.52
N ILE A 254 4.48 17.63 -8.43
CA ILE A 254 5.90 17.38 -8.11
C ILE A 254 6.32 15.92 -8.34
N ARG A 255 7.57 15.71 -8.74
CA ARG A 255 8.11 14.40 -9.12
C ARG A 255 8.24 13.47 -7.92
N ILE A 256 7.80 12.22 -8.07
CA ILE A 256 7.99 11.13 -7.11
C ILE A 256 8.60 9.95 -7.85
N ASP A 257 9.78 9.52 -7.43
CA ASP A 257 10.49 8.37 -8.00
C ASP A 257 10.56 7.26 -6.94
N TRP A 258 10.15 6.04 -7.32
CA TRP A 258 10.27 4.88 -6.45
C TRP A 258 11.65 4.24 -6.58
N ASN A 259 12.57 4.65 -5.71
CA ASN A 259 13.93 4.10 -5.66
C ASN A 259 14.43 3.98 -4.21
N ASP A 260 15.61 3.39 -4.03
CA ASP A 260 16.19 3.20 -2.69
C ASP A 260 16.69 4.50 -2.07
N GLU A 261 17.15 5.48 -2.88
CA GLU A 261 17.61 6.79 -2.37
C GLU A 261 16.48 7.58 -1.72
N ALA A 262 15.25 7.43 -2.23
CA ALA A 262 14.09 8.19 -1.79
C ALA A 262 13.59 7.78 -0.40
N GLU A 263 13.91 6.57 0.08
CA GLU A 263 13.56 6.11 1.44
C GLU A 263 12.10 6.39 1.84
N HIS A 264 11.15 6.06 0.95
CA HIS A 264 9.73 6.13 1.28
C HIS A 264 9.40 5.25 2.49
N VAL A 265 8.35 5.63 3.22
CA VAL A 265 7.72 4.75 4.19
C VAL A 265 6.41 4.27 3.60
N PHE A 266 6.30 2.96 3.45
CA PHE A 266 5.07 2.27 3.08
C PHE A 266 5.00 1.02 3.94
N GLN A 267 3.95 0.86 4.73
CA GLN A 267 3.73 -0.31 5.57
C GLN A 267 2.24 -0.61 5.67
N LEU A 268 1.87 -1.85 5.32
CA LEU A 268 0.53 -2.38 5.47
C LEU A 268 0.58 -3.71 6.21
N GLU A 269 -0.16 -3.79 7.31
CA GLU A 269 -0.35 -5.03 8.04
C GLU A 269 -1.23 -6.00 7.23
N ALA A 270 -0.78 -7.24 7.12
CA ALA A 270 -1.45 -8.28 6.36
C ALA A 270 -1.38 -9.65 7.05
N TYR A 271 -2.27 -10.54 6.63
CA TYR A 271 -2.19 -11.96 6.92
C TYR A 271 -2.01 -12.75 5.62
N VAL A 272 -1.00 -13.61 5.58
CA VAL A 272 -0.70 -14.46 4.44
C VAL A 272 -1.13 -15.88 4.73
N LEU A 273 -1.87 -16.45 3.78
CA LEU A 273 -2.29 -17.84 3.79
C LEU A 273 -1.72 -18.53 2.55
N GLN A 274 -0.96 -19.60 2.78
CA GLN A 274 -0.51 -20.50 1.72
C GLN A 274 -1.67 -21.38 1.26
N VAL A 275 -1.85 -21.51 -0.06
CA VAL A 275 -2.95 -22.25 -0.66
C VAL A 275 -2.51 -23.10 -1.86
N ALA A 276 -3.05 -24.32 -1.95
CA ALA A 276 -3.01 -25.13 -3.15
C ALA A 276 -4.22 -24.77 -4.02
N VAL A 277 -3.98 -24.13 -5.17
CA VAL A 277 -5.06 -23.66 -6.04
C VAL A 277 -5.53 -24.77 -6.97
N GLN A 278 -6.81 -25.11 -6.84
CA GLN A 278 -7.48 -26.18 -7.59
C GLN A 278 -8.19 -25.62 -8.84
N ASP A 279 -8.80 -24.44 -8.72
CA ASP A 279 -9.43 -23.72 -9.83
C ASP A 279 -9.07 -22.23 -9.80
N LYS A 280 -8.15 -21.83 -10.68
CA LYS A 280 -7.69 -20.43 -10.80
C LYS A 280 -8.80 -19.48 -11.26
N ALA A 281 -9.73 -19.94 -12.12
CA ALA A 281 -10.77 -19.09 -12.68
C ALA A 281 -11.88 -18.82 -11.66
N ALA A 282 -12.28 -19.84 -10.89
CA ALA A 282 -13.19 -19.67 -9.76
C ALA A 282 -12.60 -18.73 -8.69
N LEU A 283 -11.33 -18.92 -8.31
CA LEU A 283 -10.66 -18.08 -7.30
C LEU A 283 -10.65 -16.60 -7.71
N ARG A 284 -10.34 -16.31 -8.98
CA ARG A 284 -10.34 -14.96 -9.53
C ARG A 284 -11.69 -14.27 -9.48
N ARG A 285 -12.77 -14.99 -9.84
CA ARG A 285 -14.13 -14.44 -9.80
C ARG A 285 -14.55 -14.09 -8.37
N LEU A 286 -14.19 -14.93 -7.41
CA LEU A 286 -14.54 -14.70 -6.00
C LEU A 286 -13.82 -13.48 -5.42
N ALA A 287 -12.53 -13.33 -5.69
CA ALA A 287 -11.77 -12.14 -5.26
C ALA A 287 -12.34 -10.85 -5.86
N GLU A 288 -12.73 -10.87 -7.14
CA GLU A 288 -13.33 -9.70 -7.80
C GLU A 288 -14.69 -9.31 -7.21
N ILE A 289 -15.55 -10.29 -6.90
CA ILE A 289 -16.84 -10.04 -6.23
C ILE A 289 -16.61 -9.39 -4.87
N GLU A 290 -15.64 -9.86 -4.10
CA GLU A 290 -15.30 -9.29 -2.79
C GLU A 290 -14.88 -7.82 -2.89
N TRP A 291 -14.02 -7.48 -3.85
CA TRP A 291 -13.58 -6.10 -4.05
C TRP A 291 -14.68 -5.12 -4.44
N ARG A 292 -15.70 -5.59 -5.16
CA ARG A 292 -16.83 -4.78 -5.61
C ARG A 292 -17.93 -4.64 -4.55
N GLY A 293 -17.71 -5.14 -3.33
CA GLY A 293 -18.67 -5.02 -2.23
C GLY A 293 -19.56 -6.25 -2.03
N GLY A 294 -19.26 -7.37 -2.70
CA GLY A 294 -19.99 -8.64 -2.56
C GLY A 294 -21.19 -8.79 -3.50
N LEU A 295 -21.96 -9.85 -3.28
CA LEU A 295 -23.33 -10.03 -3.80
C LEU A 295 -24.33 -9.38 -2.83
#